data_AF-A0A143Y7R1-F1
#
_entry.id   AF-A0A143Y7R1-F1
#
_cell.length_a   1.000
_cell.length_b   1.000
_cell.length_c   1.000
_cell.angle_alpha   90.00
_cell.angle_beta   90.00
_cell.angle_gamma   90.00
#
_symmetry.space_group_name_H-M   'P 1'
#
loop_
_entity.id
_entity.type
_entity.pdbx_description
1 polymer ?
#
loop_
_entity_poly.entity_id
_entity_poly.type
_entity_poly.pdbx_seq_one_letter_code
_entity_poly.pdbx_strand_id
1 'polypeptide(L)'
;MDLEKLIEMIAAFKANHTNSTIDFLVHPQRDLDDKFAELLIVEVLEDSEGNTTIGDEEALMTVDNPSTEDLSELENIAQALHRYL
;
A
#
# COMPACT_ATOMS: atom_id res chain seq x y z
N MET A 1 3.48 15.14 6.08
CA MET A 1 3.62 13.67 6.10
C MET A 1 4.73 13.34 7.08
N ASP A 2 4.48 12.48 8.04
CA ASP A 2 5.48 12.09 9.05
C ASP A 2 6.09 10.74 8.64
N LEU A 3 7.35 10.78 8.19
CA LEU A 3 8.06 9.60 7.70
C LEU A 3 8.28 8.57 8.81
N GLU A 4 8.48 9.01 10.06
CA GLU A 4 8.68 8.12 11.19
C GLU A 4 7.43 7.28 11.42
N LYS A 5 6.26 7.93 11.40
CA LYS A 5 4.97 7.25 11.53
C LYS A 5 4.72 6.22 10.43
N LEU A 6 5.09 6.54 9.18
CA LEU A 6 4.93 5.62 8.06
C LEU A 6 5.82 4.38 8.22
N ILE A 7 7.07 4.57 8.66
CA ILE A 7 7.98 3.46 8.97
C ILE A 7 7.44 2.60 10.12
N GLU A 8 6.90 3.21 11.17
CA GLU A 8 6.29 2.49 12.29
C GLU A 8 5.10 1.63 11.84
N MET A 9 4.22 2.16 10.99
CA MET A 9 3.09 1.40 10.43
C MET A 9 3.57 0.21 9.60
N ILE A 10 4.53 0.41 8.70
CA ILE A 10 5.11 -0.67 7.89
C ILE A 10 5.76 -1.74 8.78
N ALA A 11 6.49 -1.32 9.83
CA ALA A 11 7.13 -2.25 10.76
C ALA A 11 6.11 -3.05 11.56
N ALA A 12 5.02 -2.42 12.01
CA ALA A 12 3.93 -3.09 12.69
C ALA A 12 3.23 -4.11 11.79
N PHE A 13 2.92 -3.73 10.55
CA PHE A 13 2.32 -4.64 9.57
C PHE A 13 3.24 -5.84 9.28
N LYS A 14 4.54 -5.60 9.05
CA LYS A 14 5.56 -6.66 8.89
C LYS A 14 5.66 -7.59 10.10
N ALA A 15 5.55 -7.05 11.31
CA ALA A 15 5.62 -7.84 12.55
C ALA A 15 4.39 -8.74 12.76
N ASN A 16 3.24 -8.37 12.19
CA ASN A 16 2.03 -9.18 12.22
C ASN A 16 1.98 -10.22 11.09
N HIS A 17 2.72 -9.99 9.99
CA HIS A 17 2.72 -10.83 8.78
C HIS A 17 4.11 -11.42 8.46
N THR A 18 4.81 -11.95 9.47
CA THR A 18 6.24 -12.35 9.34
C THR A 18 6.51 -13.51 8.39
N ASN A 19 5.49 -14.30 8.04
CA ASN A 19 5.63 -15.48 7.18
C ASN A 19 5.07 -15.27 5.77
N SER A 20 4.71 -14.04 5.43
CA SER A 20 4.02 -13.70 4.20
C SER A 20 4.82 -12.72 3.38
N THR A 21 4.58 -12.73 2.07
CA THR A 21 5.12 -11.70 1.17
C THR A 21 4.32 -10.43 1.38
N ILE A 22 4.98 -9.28 1.28
CA ILE A 22 4.34 -7.98 1.42
C ILE A 22 4.58 -7.19 0.14
N ASP A 23 3.54 -6.50 -0.32
CA ASP A 23 3.52 -5.69 -1.53
C ASP A 23 2.94 -4.30 -1.19
N PHE A 24 3.18 -3.31 -2.06
CA PHE A 24 2.70 -1.94 -1.94
C PHE A 24 1.92 -1.56 -3.20
N LEU A 25 0.66 -1.18 -3.03
CA LEU A 25 -0.24 -0.89 -4.14
C LEU A 25 -0.82 0.52 -4.03
N VAL A 26 -1.04 1.16 -5.17
CA VAL A 26 -1.81 2.39 -5.26
C VAL A 26 -3.21 2.07 -5.74
N HIS A 27 -4.21 2.38 -4.93
CA HIS A 27 -5.59 2.09 -5.22
C HIS A 27 -6.41 3.40 -5.35
N PRO A 28 -6.66 3.89 -6.58
CA PRO A 28 -7.55 5.01 -6.80
C PRO A 28 -9.01 4.58 -6.60
N GLN A 29 -9.67 5.17 -5.62
CA GLN A 29 -11.08 4.97 -5.33
C GLN A 29 -11.91 6.18 -5.76
N ARG A 30 -13.20 5.91 -6.00
CA ARG A 30 -14.19 6.95 -6.25
C ARG A 30 -15.43 6.60 -5.46
N ASP A 31 -15.74 7.43 -4.47
CA ASP A 31 -16.99 7.33 -3.70
C ASP A 31 -17.91 8.49 -4.08
N LEU A 32 -19.04 8.18 -4.70
CA LEU A 32 -20.00 9.14 -5.25
C LEU A 32 -19.30 10.21 -6.12
N ASP A 33 -19.11 11.40 -5.55
CA ASP A 33 -18.48 12.58 -6.15
C ASP A 33 -17.04 12.83 -5.66
N ASP A 34 -16.63 12.19 -4.57
CA ASP A 34 -15.29 12.29 -4.00
C ASP A 34 -14.37 11.26 -4.65
N LYS A 35 -13.21 11.73 -5.11
CA LYS A 35 -12.12 10.86 -5.57
C LYS A 35 -11.11 10.79 -4.46
N PHE A 36 -10.53 9.63 -4.22
CA PHE A 36 -9.37 9.52 -3.36
C PHE A 36 -8.44 8.44 -3.90
N ALA A 37 -7.19 8.47 -3.48
CA ALA A 37 -6.24 7.40 -3.78
C ALA A 37 -5.51 7.01 -2.51
N GLU A 38 -5.32 5.71 -2.35
CA GLU A 38 -4.65 5.15 -1.19
C GLU A 38 -3.37 4.45 -1.60
N LEU A 39 -2.31 4.67 -0.82
CA LEU A 39 -1.15 3.80 -0.81
C LEU A 39 -1.39 2.72 0.24
N LEU A 40 -1.54 1.49 -0.21
CA LEU A 40 -1.79 0.33 0.62
C LEU A 40 -0.50 -0.47 0.81
N ILE A 41 -0.30 -1.01 2.00
CA ILE A 41 0.56 -2.17 2.24
C ILE A 41 -0.35 -3.39 2.28
N VAL A 42 0.02 -4.44 1.55
CA VAL A 42 -0.80 -5.65 1.44
C VAL A 42 0.02 -6.89 1.74
N GLU A 43 -0.61 -7.85 2.41
CA GLU A 43 -0.11 -9.21 2.56
C GLU A 43 -0.46 -10.00 1.29
N VAL A 44 0.55 -10.52 0.62
CA VAL A 44 0.40 -11.38 -0.54
C VAL A 44 0.59 -12.83 -0.09
N LEU A 45 -0.50 -13.59 -0.19
CA LEU A 45 -0.53 -15.02 0.07
C LEU A 45 -0.52 -15.77 -1.26
N GLU A 46 0.39 -16.72 -1.40
CA GLU A 46 0.45 -17.61 -2.57
C GLU A 46 -0.08 -18.99 -2.16
N ASP A 47 -1.07 -19.49 -2.89
CA ASP A 47 -1.60 -20.83 -2.67
C ASP A 47 -0.68 -21.91 -3.28
N SER A 48 -0.97 -23.18 -3.01
CA SER A 48 -0.19 -24.31 -3.53
C SER A 48 -0.24 -24.47 -5.06
N GLU A 49 -1.12 -23.74 -5.74
CA GLU A 49 -1.28 -23.72 -7.19
C GLU A 49 -0.59 -22.50 -7.83
N GLY A 50 0.01 -21.63 -7.03
CA GLY A 50 0.69 -20.40 -7.47
C GLY A 50 -0.24 -19.22 -7.70
N ASN A 51 -1.49 -19.28 -7.22
CA ASN A 51 -2.39 -18.14 -7.28
C ASN A 51 -2.09 -17.20 -6.11
N THR A 52 -1.94 -15.92 -6.42
CA THR A 52 -1.77 -14.87 -5.40
C THR A 52 -3.11 -14.29 -4.99
N THR A 53 -3.29 -14.15 -3.68
CA THR A 53 -4.45 -13.49 -3.08
C THR A 53 -3.98 -12.47 -2.06
N ILE A 54 -4.77 -11.42 -1.87
CA ILE A 54 -4.53 -10.43 -0.82
C ILE A 54 -5.16 -10.98 0.47
N GLY A 55 -4.32 -11.15 1.50
CA GLY A 55 -4.74 -11.62 2.82
C GLY A 55 -5.28 -10.49 3.68
N ASP A 56 -4.37 -9.65 4.17
CA ASP A 56 -4.66 -8.41 4.90
C ASP A 56 -4.15 -7.18 4.13
N GLU A 57 -4.75 -6.03 4.39
CA GLU A 57 -4.35 -4.75 3.78
C GLU A 57 -4.49 -3.59 4.77
N GLU A 58 -3.56 -2.64 4.70
CA GLU A 58 -3.60 -1.43 5.52
C GLU A 58 -3.26 -0.19 4.69
N ALA A 59 -4.02 0.89 4.88
CA ALA A 59 -3.76 2.16 4.22
C ALA A 59 -2.64 2.94 4.93
N LEU A 60 -1.52 3.12 4.22
CA LEU A 60 -0.40 3.93 4.69
C LEU A 60 -0.64 5.43 4.47
N MET A 61 -1.36 5.76 3.39
CA MET A 61 -1.66 7.14 3.02
C MET A 61 -2.96 7.20 2.21
N THR A 62 -3.74 8.25 2.43
CA THR A 62 -4.91 8.59 1.62
C THR A 62 -4.74 10.01 1.09
N VAL A 63 -5.02 10.22 -0.19
CA VAL A 63 -5.01 11.52 -0.87
C VAL A 63 -6.40 11.81 -1.39
N ASP A 64 -7.02 12.88 -0.91
CA ASP A 64 -8.33 13.33 -1.37
C ASP A 64 -8.21 14.14 -2.67
N ASN A 65 -9.15 13.88 -3.58
CA ASN A 65 -9.24 14.43 -4.93
C ASN A 65 -7.89 14.47 -5.68
N PRO A 66 -7.22 13.30 -5.83
CA PRO A 66 -5.88 13.25 -6.39
C PRO A 66 -5.87 13.69 -7.84
N SER A 67 -4.88 14.50 -8.20
CA SER A 67 -4.50 14.77 -9.57
C SER A 67 -3.72 13.60 -10.18
N THR A 68 -3.48 13.64 -11.48
CA THR A 68 -2.61 12.66 -12.15
C THR A 68 -1.17 12.70 -11.62
N GLU A 69 -0.70 13.87 -11.20
CA GLU A 69 0.63 14.01 -10.60
C GLU A 69 0.68 13.33 -9.22
N ASP A 70 -0.36 13.53 -8.39
CA ASP A 70 -0.47 12.87 -7.08
C ASP A 70 -0.47 11.34 -7.21
N LEU A 71 -1.21 10.79 -8.18
CA LEU A 71 -1.19 9.35 -8.45
C LEU A 71 0.21 8.86 -8.85
N SER A 72 0.91 9.62 -9.69
CA SER A 72 2.27 9.29 -10.12
C SER A 72 3.25 9.35 -8.95
N GLU A 73 3.09 10.31 -8.03
CA GLU A 73 3.88 10.40 -6.81
C GLU A 73 3.63 9.21 -5.88
N LEU A 74 2.37 8.82 -5.67
CA LEU A 74 2.02 7.62 -4.88
C LEU A 74 2.65 6.36 -5.47
N GLU A 75 2.61 6.20 -6.80
CA GLU A 75 3.24 5.06 -7.49
C GLU A 75 4.76 5.06 -7.31
N ASN A 76 5.39 6.23 -7.42
CA ASN A 76 6.83 6.37 -7.20
C ASN A 76 7.20 6.03 -5.74
N ILE A 77 6.37 6.42 -4.77
CA ILE A 77 6.57 6.05 -3.36
C ILE A 77 6.44 4.53 -3.18
N ALA A 78 5.39 3.90 -3.74
CA ALA A 78 5.21 2.44 -3.68
C ALA A 78 6.43 1.69 -4.25
N GLN A 79 6.96 2.15 -5.38
CA GLN A 79 8.17 1.58 -6.01
C GLN A 79 9.43 1.81 -5.16
N ALA A 80 9.56 2.98 -4.54
CA ALA A 80 10.68 3.27 -3.66
C ALA A 80 10.65 2.37 -2.41
N LEU A 81 9.48 2.18 -1.81
CA LEU A 81 9.27 1.29 -0.67
C LEU A 81 9.64 -0.16 -1.02
N HIS A 82 9.22 -0.65 -2.18
CA HIS A 82 9.63 -1.97 -2.69
C HIS A 82 11.14 -2.20 -2.75
N ARG A 83 11.91 -1.15 -3.10
CA ARG A 83 13.37 -1.28 -3.26
C ARG A 83 14.12 -1.21 -1.94
N TYR A 84 13.53 -0.56 -0.94
CA TYR A 84 14.20 -0.26 0.32
C TYR A 84 13.94 -1.32 1.41
N LEU A 85 12.91 -2.14 1.23
CA LEU A 85 12.35 -3.05 2.23
C LEU A 85 12.48 -4.52 1.85
#